data_AF-A0A519UE01-F1
#
_entry.id   AF-A0A519UE01-F1
#
_cell.length_a   1.000
_cell.length_b   1.000
_cell.length_c   1.000
_cell.angle_alpha   90.00
_cell.angle_beta   90.00
_cell.angle_gamma   90.00
#
_symmetry.space_group_name_H-M   'P 1'
#
loop_
_entity.id
_entity.type
_entity.pdbx_description
1 polymer ?
#
loop_
_entity_poly.entity_id
_entity_poly.type
_entity_poly.pdbx_seq_one_letter_code
_entity_poly.pdbx_strand_id
1 'polypeptide(L)'
;MVMMSYKIDVSLKKSITMLKHLLPICLVMIMITGCKQMETEPFNKNDSAPAPVSNVRIESLPGGANITYDRPANMMYVKAVYSIRPGVERETKATYYKNTLTIEGFPDTKEYEVKLYAVSRGENASEPVTVKVTPLTPPVMTAFESLKFESIFGGIRIGFSNPS
;
A
#
# COMPACT_ATOMS: atom_id res chain seq x y z
N MET A 1 -69.70 25.61 -22.65
CA MET A 1 -68.82 25.33 -21.49
C MET A 1 -68.17 23.93 -21.55
N VAL A 2 -68.86 22.88 -22.02
CA VAL A 2 -68.35 21.49 -22.05
C VAL A 2 -67.15 21.23 -23.00
N MET A 3 -67.10 21.87 -24.18
CA MET A 3 -65.97 21.69 -25.13
C MET A 3 -64.64 22.30 -24.67
N MET A 4 -64.68 23.26 -23.73
CA MET A 4 -63.48 23.97 -23.27
C MET A 4 -62.73 23.15 -22.21
N SER A 5 -63.44 22.46 -21.32
CA SER A 5 -62.85 21.51 -20.37
C SER A 5 -62.23 20.29 -21.07
N TYR A 6 -62.87 19.74 -22.11
CA TYR A 6 -62.36 18.58 -22.85
C TYR A 6 -61.01 18.84 -23.55
N LYS A 7 -60.82 20.03 -24.12
CA LYS A 7 -59.54 20.41 -24.76
C LYS A 7 -58.40 20.56 -23.75
N ILE A 8 -58.69 21.01 -22.52
CA ILE A 8 -57.71 21.15 -21.44
C ILE A 8 -57.28 19.77 -20.94
N ASP A 9 -58.22 18.85 -20.71
CA ASP A 9 -57.92 17.46 -20.31
C ASP A 9 -57.10 16.70 -21.35
N VAL A 10 -57.40 16.87 -22.64
CA VAL A 10 -56.63 16.24 -23.74
C VAL A 10 -55.21 16.80 -23.85
N SER A 11 -55.03 18.11 -23.65
CA SER A 11 -53.72 18.77 -23.66
C SER A 11 -52.86 18.32 -22.46
N LEU A 12 -53.45 18.24 -21.26
CA LEU A 12 -52.80 17.73 -20.06
C LEU A 12 -52.37 16.27 -20.21
N LYS A 13 -53.26 15.41 -20.74
CA LYS A 13 -53.00 13.98 -20.95
C LYS A 13 -51.91 13.73 -22.00
N LYS A 14 -51.84 14.56 -23.05
CA LYS A 14 -50.77 14.51 -24.07
C LYS A 14 -49.43 14.95 -23.48
N SER A 15 -49.41 15.98 -22.62
CA SER A 15 -48.22 16.43 -21.89
C SER A 15 -47.69 15.35 -20.91
N ILE A 16 -48.57 14.68 -20.17
CA ILE A 16 -48.21 13.58 -19.25
C ILE A 16 -47.68 12.37 -20.02
N THR A 17 -48.26 12.04 -21.18
CA THR A 17 -47.81 10.90 -22.01
C THR A 17 -46.45 11.19 -22.65
N MET A 18 -46.22 12.43 -23.11
CA MET A 18 -44.92 12.88 -23.61
C MET A 18 -43.84 12.88 -22.52
N LEU A 19 -44.17 13.33 -21.30
CA LEU A 19 -43.26 13.30 -20.14
C LEU A 19 -42.88 11.85 -19.73
N LYS A 20 -43.82 10.91 -19.86
CA LYS A 20 -43.62 9.48 -19.57
C LYS A 20 -42.59 8.81 -20.51
N HIS A 21 -42.49 9.28 -21.75
CA HIS A 21 -41.50 8.80 -22.71
C HIS A 21 -40.18 9.56 -22.64
N LEU A 22 -40.19 10.81 -22.18
CA LEU A 22 -38.98 11.63 -22.02
C LEU A 22 -38.13 11.19 -20.81
N LEU A 23 -38.78 10.77 -19.72
CA LEU A 23 -38.12 10.33 -18.48
C LEU A 23 -37.17 9.12 -18.66
N PRO A 24 -37.55 8.00 -19.32
CA PRO A 24 -36.63 6.88 -19.54
C PRO A 24 -35.49 7.22 -20.51
N ILE A 25 -35.73 8.09 -21.50
CA ILE A 25 -34.69 8.56 -22.43
C ILE A 25 -33.63 9.37 -21.68
N CYS A 26 -34.06 10.25 -20.78
CA CYS A 26 -33.16 11.05 -19.95
C CYS A 26 -32.36 10.17 -18.98
N LEU A 27 -32.98 9.14 -18.40
CA LEU A 27 -32.31 8.17 -17.53
C LEU A 27 -31.23 7.36 -18.26
N VAL A 28 -31.48 6.94 -19.50
CA VAL A 28 -30.48 6.23 -20.34
C VAL A 28 -29.32 7.16 -20.73
N MET A 29 -29.59 8.44 -20.96
CA MET A 29 -28.57 9.44 -21.29
C MET A 29 -27.59 9.71 -20.13
N ILE A 30 -28.03 9.55 -18.88
CA ILE A 30 -27.19 9.73 -17.69
C ILE A 30 -26.23 8.53 -17.50
N MET A 31 -26.61 7.33 -17.96
CA MET A 31 -25.79 6.12 -17.80
C MET A 31 -24.57 6.07 -18.73
N ILE A 32 -24.56 6.87 -19.80
CA ILE A 32 -23.45 6.91 -20.79
C ILE A 32 -22.36 7.94 -20.45
N THR A 33 -22.55 8.80 -19.45
CA THR A 33 -21.53 9.74 -18.99
C THR A 33 -20.70 9.12 -17.86
N GLY A 34 -19.89 8.11 -18.19
CA GLY A 34 -18.87 7.58 -17.30
C GLY A 34 -17.67 8.52 -17.20
N CYS A 35 -17.16 8.72 -15.98
CA CYS A 35 -15.91 9.45 -15.78
C CYS A 35 -14.74 8.60 -16.28
N LYS A 36 -13.90 9.15 -17.18
CA LYS A 36 -12.64 8.48 -17.55
C LYS A 36 -11.68 8.60 -16.37
N GLN A 37 -11.17 7.46 -15.88
CA GLN A 37 -10.13 7.44 -14.85
C GLN A 37 -8.87 8.11 -15.43
N MET A 38 -8.50 9.27 -14.89
CA MET A 38 -7.21 9.89 -15.20
C MET A 38 -6.12 9.14 -14.44
N GLU A 39 -5.07 8.74 -15.13
CA GLU A 39 -3.89 8.15 -14.49
C GLU A 39 -3.22 9.19 -13.59
N THR A 40 -2.99 8.82 -12.33
CA THR A 40 -2.20 9.64 -11.39
C THR A 40 -0.74 9.57 -11.80
N GLU A 41 -0.30 10.60 -12.53
CA GLU A 41 1.10 10.79 -12.87
C GLU A 41 1.79 11.71 -11.86
N PRO A 42 3.10 11.55 -11.62
CA PRO A 42 3.84 12.47 -10.76
C PRO A 42 3.82 13.89 -11.34
N PHE A 43 3.56 14.88 -10.47
CA PHE A 43 3.45 16.30 -10.86
C PHE A 43 4.72 16.86 -11.52
N ASN A 44 5.90 16.29 -11.23
CA ASN A 44 7.19 16.76 -11.72
C ASN A 44 7.96 15.65 -12.47
N LYS A 45 7.53 15.29 -13.68
CA LYS A 45 8.21 14.27 -14.52
C LYS A 45 9.65 14.62 -14.91
N ASN A 46 9.99 15.90 -14.94
CA ASN A 46 11.31 16.39 -15.36
C ASN A 46 12.36 16.37 -14.23
N ASP A 47 12.04 15.81 -13.06
CA ASP A 47 12.97 15.72 -11.93
C ASP A 47 14.05 14.67 -12.22
N SER A 48 15.32 14.96 -11.93
CA SER A 48 16.40 13.98 -12.09
C SER A 48 16.34 12.90 -11.02
N ALA A 49 16.82 11.69 -11.33
CA ALA A 49 17.04 10.68 -10.30
C ALA A 49 18.04 11.18 -9.24
N PRO A 50 17.82 10.93 -7.94
CA PRO A 50 18.78 11.31 -6.90
C PRO A 50 20.05 10.47 -7.00
N ALA A 51 21.12 10.93 -6.35
CA ALA A 51 22.26 10.06 -6.09
C ALA A 51 21.85 8.88 -5.20
N PRO A 52 22.50 7.71 -5.30
CA PRO A 52 22.28 6.60 -4.38
C PRO A 52 22.54 7.00 -2.93
N VAL A 53 21.91 6.31 -1.99
CA VAL A 53 22.20 6.47 -0.55
C VAL A 53 23.65 6.08 -0.25
N SER A 54 24.24 6.67 0.78
CA SER A 54 25.64 6.38 1.15
C SER A 54 25.78 6.09 2.64
N ASN A 55 26.96 5.62 3.06
CA ASN A 55 27.29 5.32 4.46
C ASN A 55 26.24 4.44 5.17
N VAL A 56 25.81 3.38 4.48
CA VAL A 56 24.78 2.47 4.98
C VAL A 56 25.30 1.68 6.18
N ARG A 57 24.55 1.70 7.28
CA ARG A 57 24.80 0.99 8.53
C ARG A 57 23.61 0.13 8.86
N ILE A 58 23.88 -1.08 9.35
CA ILE A 58 22.87 -2.11 9.58
C ILE A 58 22.93 -2.52 11.05
N GLU A 59 21.79 -2.51 11.70
CA GLU A 59 21.59 -3.02 13.05
C GLU A 59 20.52 -4.12 12.99
N SER A 60 20.89 -5.33 13.39
CA SER A 60 20.00 -6.48 13.37
C SER A 60 18.95 -6.40 14.48
N LEU A 61 17.68 -6.65 14.14
CA LEU A 61 16.56 -6.71 15.07
C LEU A 61 15.91 -8.10 15.06
N PRO A 62 15.14 -8.49 16.10
CA PRO A 62 14.35 -9.71 16.08
C PRO A 62 13.37 -9.73 14.89
N GLY A 63 13.60 -10.63 13.92
CA GLY A 63 12.79 -10.74 12.70
C GLY A 63 12.91 -9.55 11.74
N GLY A 64 13.95 -8.71 11.89
CA GLY A 64 14.08 -7.44 11.19
C GLY A 64 15.50 -6.86 11.20
N ALA A 65 15.62 -5.64 10.70
CA ALA A 65 16.82 -4.82 10.86
C ALA A 65 16.51 -3.33 10.70
N ASN A 66 17.28 -2.50 11.38
CA ASN A 66 17.36 -1.07 11.13
C ASN A 66 18.49 -0.77 10.15
N ILE A 67 18.16 -0.05 9.09
CA ILE A 67 19.10 0.42 8.08
C ILE A 67 19.19 1.93 8.18
N THR A 68 20.35 2.45 8.56
CA THR A 68 20.63 3.89 8.62
C THR A 68 21.55 4.29 7.48
N TYR A 69 21.33 5.46 6.89
CA TYR A 69 22.07 5.91 5.71
C TYR A 69 22.16 7.44 5.65
N ASP A 70 23.09 7.93 4.83
CA ASP A 70 23.19 9.34 4.50
C ASP A 70 22.31 9.67 3.30
N ARG A 71 21.53 10.75 3.43
CA ARG A 71 20.52 11.14 2.46
C ARG A 71 21.14 11.96 1.31
N PRO A 72 20.80 11.65 0.05
CA PRO A 72 21.12 12.52 -1.07
C PRO A 72 20.23 13.78 -1.05
N ALA A 73 20.68 14.87 -1.68
CA ALA A 73 20.00 16.17 -1.61
C ALA A 73 18.61 16.19 -2.27
N ASN A 74 18.47 15.59 -3.46
CA ASN A 74 17.26 15.70 -4.30
C ASN A 74 16.34 14.47 -4.18
N MET A 75 15.99 14.07 -2.97
CA MET A 75 15.16 12.87 -2.71
C MET A 75 13.87 13.22 -1.95
N MET A 76 12.84 12.39 -2.10
CA MET A 76 11.55 12.45 -1.41
C MET A 76 11.37 11.28 -0.43
N TYR A 77 11.87 10.10 -0.76
CA TYR A 77 11.90 8.95 0.13
C TYR A 77 12.98 7.94 -0.29
N VAL A 78 13.42 7.10 0.64
CA VAL A 78 14.20 5.88 0.34
C VAL A 78 13.23 4.73 0.36
N LYS A 79 13.30 3.84 -0.63
CA LYS A 79 12.63 2.55 -0.59
C LYS A 79 13.64 1.43 -0.45
N ALA A 80 13.33 0.46 0.40
CA ALA A 80 14.00 -0.81 0.49
C ALA A 80 13.13 -1.87 -0.18
N VAL A 81 13.71 -2.63 -1.10
CA VAL A 81 13.06 -3.77 -1.76
C VAL A 81 13.80 -5.03 -1.36
N TYR A 82 13.08 -6.01 -0.82
CA TYR A 82 13.64 -7.24 -0.28
C TYR A 82 12.64 -8.39 -0.35
N SER A 83 13.16 -9.62 -0.41
CA SER A 83 12.33 -10.83 -0.45
C SER A 83 12.42 -11.58 0.86
N ILE A 84 11.30 -11.71 1.57
CA ILE A 84 11.25 -12.45 2.84
C ILE A 84 11.15 -13.97 2.62
N ARG A 85 10.61 -14.37 1.47
CA ARG A 85 10.47 -15.76 1.00
C ARG A 85 10.53 -15.77 -0.53
N PRO A 86 10.88 -16.90 -1.17
CA PRO A 86 10.88 -17.01 -2.62
C PRO A 86 9.54 -16.55 -3.22
N GLY A 87 9.58 -15.61 -4.17
CA GLY A 87 8.39 -15.07 -4.85
C GLY A 87 7.57 -14.04 -4.06
N VAL A 88 7.98 -13.66 -2.84
CA VAL A 88 7.29 -12.63 -2.04
C VAL A 88 8.22 -11.44 -1.81
N GLU A 89 8.12 -10.45 -2.70
CA GLU A 89 8.79 -9.17 -2.53
C GLU A 89 8.02 -8.27 -1.55
N ARG A 90 8.79 -7.52 -0.77
CA ARG A 90 8.32 -6.51 0.16
C ARG A 90 9.00 -5.20 -0.15
N GLU A 91 8.24 -4.14 0.02
CA GLU A 91 8.74 -2.77 -0.09
C GLU A 91 8.48 -2.04 1.23
N THR A 92 9.48 -1.30 1.69
CA THR A 92 9.33 -0.39 2.83
C THR A 92 9.93 0.95 2.49
N LYS A 93 9.27 2.04 2.91
CA LYS A 93 9.68 3.40 2.59
C LYS A 93 10.02 4.19 3.85
N ALA A 94 11.05 5.01 3.75
CA ALA A 94 11.36 6.05 4.71
C ALA A 94 11.25 7.41 4.02
N THR A 95 10.34 8.26 4.51
CA THR A 95 10.15 9.62 4.01
C THR A 95 11.42 10.45 4.18
N TYR A 96 11.58 11.49 3.35
CA TYR A 96 12.66 12.48 3.38
C TYR A 96 13.20 12.86 4.76
N TYR A 97 12.31 13.05 5.75
CA TYR A 97 12.69 13.50 7.09
C TYR A 97 13.41 12.44 7.93
N LYS A 98 13.36 11.16 7.54
CA LYS A 98 14.01 10.04 8.20
C LYS A 98 15.26 9.62 7.43
N ASN A 99 16.29 9.21 8.16
CA ASN A 99 17.52 8.61 7.63
C ASN A 99 17.67 7.15 8.05
N THR A 100 16.66 6.59 8.71
CA THR A 100 16.58 5.20 9.14
C THR A 100 15.34 4.56 8.55
N LEU A 101 15.50 3.31 8.09
CA LEU A 101 14.47 2.47 7.53
C LEU A 101 14.50 1.13 8.26
N THR A 102 13.39 0.77 8.90
CA THR A 102 13.23 -0.50 9.60
C THR A 102 12.56 -1.49 8.66
N ILE A 103 13.22 -2.62 8.40
CA ILE A 103 12.66 -3.74 7.64
C ILE A 103 12.32 -4.88 8.60
N GLU A 104 11.15 -5.48 8.40
CA GLU A 104 10.63 -6.52 9.27
C GLU A 104 9.99 -7.66 8.46
N GLY A 105 9.68 -8.75 9.17
CA GLY A 105 8.97 -9.90 8.61
C GLY A 105 9.87 -11.03 8.14
N PHE A 106 11.14 -11.03 8.54
CA PHE A 106 12.04 -12.13 8.24
C PHE A 106 11.72 -13.35 9.12
N PRO A 107 11.58 -14.56 8.51
CA PRO A 107 11.14 -15.75 9.22
C PRO A 107 12.25 -16.46 10.01
N ASP A 108 13.51 -16.18 9.71
CA ASP A 108 14.68 -16.85 10.29
C ASP A 108 15.87 -15.89 10.35
N THR A 109 17.04 -16.39 10.76
CA THR A 109 18.29 -15.64 10.95
C THR A 109 19.25 -15.75 9.77
N LYS A 110 18.76 -16.05 8.55
CA LYS A 110 19.62 -16.12 7.35
C LYS A 110 19.99 -14.73 6.83
N GLU A 111 20.99 -14.69 5.96
CA GLU A 111 21.34 -13.48 5.23
C GLU A 111 20.34 -13.22 4.10
N TYR A 112 19.89 -11.97 3.99
CA TYR A 112 18.98 -11.48 2.96
C TYR A 112 19.59 -10.28 2.24
N GLU A 113 19.42 -10.23 0.92
CA GLU A 113 19.76 -9.06 0.13
C GLU A 113 18.63 -8.04 0.14
N VAL A 114 18.99 -6.79 0.41
CA VAL A 114 18.08 -5.64 0.46
C VAL A 114 18.61 -4.58 -0.49
N LYS A 115 17.77 -4.13 -1.43
CA LYS A 115 18.11 -3.09 -2.39
C LYS A 115 17.51 -1.76 -1.94
N LEU A 116 18.37 -0.78 -1.71
CA LEU A 116 17.98 0.57 -1.32
C LEU A 116 17.99 1.49 -2.55
N TYR A 117 16.93 2.27 -2.69
CA TYR A 117 16.78 3.26 -3.76
C TYR A 117 16.40 4.60 -3.15
N ALA A 118 17.11 5.66 -3.50
CA ALA A 118 16.61 7.01 -3.28
C ALA A 118 15.66 7.39 -4.41
N VAL A 119 14.49 7.94 -4.09
CA VAL A 119 13.47 8.30 -5.09
C VAL A 119 13.18 9.80 -5.01
N SER A 120 13.15 10.46 -6.16
CA SER A 120 12.88 11.90 -6.27
C SER A 120 11.37 12.22 -6.23
N ARG A 121 10.99 13.50 -6.32
CA ARG A 121 9.56 13.89 -6.33
C ARG A 121 8.85 13.51 -7.63
N GLY A 122 9.62 13.31 -8.70
CA GLY A 122 9.17 12.81 -9.99
C GLY A 122 9.02 11.30 -10.08
N GLU A 123 9.16 10.56 -8.97
CA GLU A 123 9.19 9.08 -8.93
C GLU A 123 10.36 8.45 -9.71
N ASN A 124 11.43 9.22 -9.96
CA ASN A 124 12.65 8.69 -10.55
C ASN A 124 13.56 8.11 -9.45
N ALA A 125 13.91 6.84 -9.58
CA ALA A 125 14.75 6.12 -8.63
C ALA A 125 16.24 6.22 -9.00
N SER A 126 17.10 6.28 -7.99
CA SER A 126 18.55 6.15 -8.13
C SER A 126 18.95 4.74 -8.57
N GLU A 127 20.23 4.56 -8.91
CA GLU A 127 20.83 3.23 -8.92
C GLU A 127 20.70 2.56 -7.53
N PRO A 128 20.53 1.22 -7.49
CA PRO A 128 20.39 0.49 -6.23
C PRO A 128 21.70 0.41 -5.45
N VAL A 129 21.58 0.51 -4.12
CA VAL A 129 22.62 0.06 -3.20
C VAL A 129 22.16 -1.25 -2.58
N THR A 130 22.82 -2.35 -2.93
CA THR A 130 22.55 -3.67 -2.35
C THR A 130 23.30 -3.83 -1.05
N VAL A 131 22.59 -4.17 0.01
CA VAL A 131 23.16 -4.50 1.31
C VAL A 131 22.68 -5.87 1.78
N LYS A 132 23.48 -6.49 2.64
CA LYS A 132 23.20 -7.81 3.22
C LYS A 132 22.78 -7.64 4.67
N VAL A 133 21.65 -8.22 5.03
CA VAL A 133 21.05 -8.11 6.35
C VAL A 133 20.88 -9.50 6.94
N THR A 134 21.30 -9.66 8.20
CA THR A 134 21.08 -10.89 8.97
C THR A 134 20.25 -10.53 10.20
N PRO A 135 18.93 -10.79 10.22
CA PRO A 135 18.06 -10.48 11.34
C PRO A 135 18.33 -11.43 12.53
N LEU A 136 17.91 -11.01 13.73
CA LEU A 136 17.92 -11.86 14.91
C LEU A 136 16.70 -12.79 14.92
N THR A 137 16.72 -13.79 15.81
CA THR A 137 15.62 -14.75 15.94
C THR A 137 14.28 -14.04 16.12
N PRO A 138 13.27 -14.30 15.27
CA PRO A 138 12.02 -13.59 15.34
C PRO A 138 11.26 -13.93 16.63
N PRO A 139 10.49 -12.97 17.19
CA PRO A 139 9.75 -13.18 18.44
C PRO A 139 8.78 -14.37 18.37
N VAL A 140 8.21 -14.64 17.19
CA VAL A 140 7.31 -15.78 16.96
C VAL A 140 8.00 -17.13 17.22
N MET A 141 9.27 -17.28 16.82
CA MET A 141 10.02 -18.51 17.12
C MET A 141 10.36 -18.61 18.60
N THR A 142 10.77 -17.51 19.21
CA THR A 142 11.07 -17.48 20.65
C THR A 142 9.83 -17.80 21.51
N ALA A 143 8.66 -17.31 21.12
CA ALA A 143 7.40 -17.64 21.78
C ALA A 143 7.03 -19.12 21.58
N PHE A 144 7.21 -19.65 20.37
CA PHE A 144 6.96 -21.06 20.07
C PHE A 144 7.87 -22.00 20.88
N GLU A 145 9.15 -21.69 21.01
CA GLU A 145 10.10 -22.46 21.81
C GLU A 145 9.76 -22.46 23.32
N SER A 146 9.01 -21.46 23.79
CA SER A 146 8.61 -21.34 25.20
C SER A 146 7.32 -22.12 25.55
N LEU A 147 6.72 -22.83 24.59
CA LEU A 147 5.48 -23.57 24.80
C LEU A 147 5.63 -24.64 25.88
N LYS A 148 4.76 -24.56 26.89
CA LYS A 148 4.62 -25.54 27.96
C LYS A 148 3.26 -26.21 27.87
N PHE A 149 3.28 -27.53 27.86
CA PHE A 149 2.09 -28.36 27.80
C PHE A 149 1.85 -29.00 29.17
N GLU A 150 0.64 -28.84 29.69
CA GLU A 150 0.20 -29.45 30.93
C GLU A 150 -1.10 -30.22 30.67
N SER A 151 -1.12 -31.51 31.00
CA SER A 151 -2.33 -32.33 30.88
C SER A 151 -3.33 -31.95 31.97
N ILE A 152 -4.59 -31.73 31.59
CA ILE A 152 -5.71 -31.47 32.51
C ILE A 152 -6.83 -32.46 32.25
N PHE A 153 -7.83 -32.54 33.14
CA PHE A 153 -8.96 -33.44 32.96
C PHE A 153 -9.70 -33.14 31.65
N GLY A 154 -9.64 -34.07 30.70
CA GLY A 154 -10.30 -33.94 29.40
C GLY A 154 -9.60 -33.00 28.39
N GLY A 155 -8.36 -32.57 28.63
CA GLY A 155 -7.68 -31.68 27.69
C GLY A 155 -6.21 -31.38 27.99
N ILE A 156 -5.69 -30.35 27.31
CA ILE A 156 -4.35 -29.82 27.49
C ILE A 156 -4.43 -28.32 27.77
N ARG A 157 -3.65 -27.85 28.74
CA ARG A 157 -3.38 -26.43 28.97
C ARG A 157 -2.06 -26.08 28.30
N ILE A 158 -2.07 -24.98 27.55
CA ILE A 158 -0.89 -24.47 26.84
C ILE A 158 -0.52 -23.12 27.44
N GLY A 159 0.71 -22.99 27.92
CA GLY A 159 1.30 -21.72 28.34
C GLY A 159 2.48 -21.35 27.45
N PHE A 160 2.72 -20.07 27.22
CA PHE A 160 3.90 -19.57 26.53
C PHE A 160 4.32 -18.22 27.12
N SER A 161 5.59 -17.86 26.89
CA SER A 161 6.13 -16.55 27.20
C SER A 161 6.15 -15.71 25.92
N ASN A 162 5.68 -14.46 26.00
CA ASN A 162 5.76 -13.52 24.90
C ASN A 162 6.91 -12.53 25.15
N PRO A 163 8.12 -12.77 24.62
CA PRO A 163 9.19 -11.80 24.69
C PRO A 163 8.79 -10.57 23.86
N SER A 164 8.72 -9.41 24.54
CA SER A 164 8.44 -8.10 23.92
C SER A 164 9.72 -7.51 23.35
#